data_AF-A0A4P8IF25-F1
#
_entry.id   AF-A0A4P8IF25-F1
#
_cell.length_a   1.000
_cell.length_b   1.000
_cell.length_c   1.000
_cell.angle_alpha   90.00
_cell.angle_beta   90.00
_cell.angle_gamma   90.00
#
_symmetry.space_group_name_H-M   'P 1'
#
loop_
_entity.id
_entity.type
_entity.pdbx_description
1 polymer ?
#
loop_
_entity_poly.entity_id
_entity_poly.type
_entity_poly.pdbx_seq_one_letter_code
_entity_poly.pdbx_strand_id
1 'polypeptide(L)'
;MDIWENASLTEKGADLHNRLINGKTLKITKVKTGAGKVPVMYLRQQTEVTNPMQELTLQPATISDDNIIIPVLLENIGLTESYELWQVGFYAEDPDEGEILYCIAQAAKGKDIPTEHESPGYSIVWNFHFKNSEENPFELNITPAGLVSMETLKKHTSDVNIHVTQEEKNAFYDKYTRSEVDNKFAALETNIDWKEAVDTYTDIMEMYPKPQDGWTVNVKDTDYTYRYNGTDWIAISSNAIPKATPALDGLMSKEQAVSLNKLEQAVGSLQNLTTSEKQNLVGAVNEVKSEVVQLNSAFKNYQFLGRIENYSTSEKEYNNIDWNSYVFLIVAWGSYGNIHQTIFYPSDYLTQTSSTQRLIIGGDEVQIYKKDLTSLYVRATKTNVNNKVTIWGYIHK
;
A
#
# COMPACT_ATOMS: atom_id res chain seq x y z
N MET A 1 -60.66 -23.29 -34.36
CA MET A 1 -61.22 -23.84 -35.62
C MET A 1 -61.48 -25.30 -35.34
N ASP A 2 -62.74 -25.69 -35.20
CA ASP A 2 -63.09 -27.07 -34.85
C ASP A 2 -63.00 -27.94 -36.10
N ILE A 3 -62.03 -28.86 -36.13
CA ILE A 3 -61.80 -29.76 -37.27
C ILE A 3 -62.33 -31.17 -36.99
N TRP A 4 -62.76 -31.45 -35.76
CA TRP A 4 -63.14 -32.78 -35.31
C TRP A 4 -64.62 -33.03 -35.56
N GLU A 5 -64.94 -34.09 -36.30
CA GLU A 5 -66.34 -34.45 -36.59
C GLU A 5 -66.83 -35.51 -35.61
N ASN A 6 -65.96 -36.48 -35.30
CA ASN A 6 -66.31 -37.64 -34.51
C ASN A 6 -65.20 -37.87 -33.49
N ALA A 7 -65.56 -37.91 -32.21
CA ALA A 7 -64.67 -38.35 -31.14
C ALA A 7 -65.33 -39.52 -30.42
N SER A 8 -64.55 -40.56 -30.11
CA SER A 8 -65.06 -41.73 -29.41
C SER A 8 -64.00 -42.36 -28.53
N LEU A 9 -64.44 -42.91 -27.40
CA LEU A 9 -63.71 -43.95 -26.69
C LEU A 9 -63.66 -45.19 -27.60
N THR A 10 -62.50 -45.85 -27.63
CA THR A 10 -62.36 -47.17 -28.27
C THR A 10 -63.01 -48.23 -27.38
N GLU A 11 -63.22 -49.43 -27.90
CA GLU A 11 -63.73 -50.56 -27.11
C GLU A 11 -62.80 -50.84 -25.92
N LYS A 12 -61.48 -50.93 -26.16
CA LYS A 12 -60.47 -51.07 -25.09
C LYS A 12 -60.46 -49.89 -24.13
N GLY A 13 -60.62 -48.67 -24.65
CA GLY A 13 -60.65 -47.46 -23.84
C GLY A 13 -61.88 -47.39 -22.95
N ALA A 14 -63.04 -47.82 -23.44
CA ALA A 14 -64.25 -47.95 -22.65
C ALA A 14 -64.10 -49.03 -21.56
N ASP A 15 -63.48 -50.17 -21.87
CA ASP A 15 -63.21 -51.23 -20.91
C ASP A 15 -62.23 -50.78 -19.80
N LEU A 16 -61.16 -50.05 -20.17
CA LEU A 16 -60.26 -49.42 -19.21
C LEU A 16 -60.99 -48.36 -18.38
N HIS A 17 -61.75 -47.48 -19.02
CA HIS A 17 -62.52 -46.43 -18.35
C HIS A 17 -63.47 -47.03 -17.29
N ASN A 18 -64.18 -48.11 -17.63
CA ASN A 18 -65.06 -48.82 -16.70
C ASN A 18 -64.32 -49.46 -15.52
N ARG A 19 -63.07 -49.91 -15.72
CA ARG A 19 -62.23 -50.45 -14.62
C ARG A 19 -61.65 -49.34 -13.72
N LEU A 20 -61.44 -48.14 -14.26
CA LEU A 20 -60.89 -46.99 -13.52
C LEU A 20 -61.90 -46.34 -12.57
N ILE A 21 -63.19 -46.64 -12.72
CA ILE A 21 -64.31 -46.24 -11.83
C ILE A 21 -64.03 -46.58 -10.34
N ASN A 22 -63.16 -47.55 -10.03
CA ASN A 22 -62.79 -47.93 -8.66
C ASN A 22 -61.69 -47.05 -8.01
N GLY A 23 -61.58 -45.77 -8.38
CA GLY A 23 -60.61 -44.83 -7.79
C GLY A 23 -59.16 -45.01 -8.26
N LYS A 24 -58.97 -45.58 -9.46
CA LYS A 24 -57.63 -45.70 -10.08
C LYS A 24 -57.37 -44.54 -11.05
N THR A 25 -56.12 -44.09 -11.10
CA THR A 25 -55.65 -42.99 -11.93
C THR A 25 -55.53 -43.41 -13.41
N LEU A 26 -56.11 -42.65 -14.34
CA LEU A 26 -55.85 -42.82 -15.77
C LEU A 26 -54.48 -42.22 -16.10
N LYS A 27 -53.59 -43.03 -16.68
CA LYS A 27 -52.26 -42.58 -17.10
C LYS A 27 -52.19 -42.53 -18.62
N ILE A 28 -52.22 -41.31 -19.17
CA ILE A 28 -52.02 -41.08 -20.60
C ILE A 28 -50.51 -41.10 -20.87
N THR A 29 -50.09 -41.97 -21.78
CA THR A 29 -48.67 -42.20 -22.08
C THR A 29 -48.21 -41.34 -23.25
N LYS A 30 -49.03 -41.21 -24.29
CA LYS A 30 -48.72 -40.46 -25.51
C LYS A 30 -49.95 -40.14 -26.35
N VAL A 31 -49.75 -39.29 -27.35
CA VAL A 31 -50.76 -38.96 -28.36
C VAL A 31 -50.14 -39.11 -29.75
N LYS A 32 -50.84 -39.72 -30.70
CA LYS A 32 -50.37 -39.89 -32.09
C LYS A 32 -51.33 -39.30 -33.10
N THR A 33 -50.79 -38.88 -34.24
CA THR A 33 -51.58 -38.53 -35.44
C THR A 33 -51.65 -39.69 -36.41
N GLY A 34 -52.77 -39.79 -37.14
CA GLY A 34 -52.96 -40.71 -38.24
C GLY A 34 -53.37 -39.98 -39.52
N ALA A 35 -52.83 -40.45 -40.65
CA ALA A 35 -53.17 -39.93 -41.98
C ALA A 35 -54.30 -40.70 -42.68
N GLY A 36 -54.86 -41.73 -42.03
CA GLY A 36 -55.98 -42.50 -42.57
C GLY A 36 -57.34 -42.08 -41.99
N LYS A 37 -58.40 -42.31 -42.76
CA LYS A 37 -59.80 -42.14 -42.35
C LYS A 37 -60.52 -43.49 -42.41
N VAL A 38 -61.33 -43.78 -41.39
CA VAL A 38 -62.20 -44.97 -41.38
C VAL A 38 -63.69 -44.56 -41.34
N PRO A 39 -64.61 -45.42 -41.80
CA PRO A 39 -66.04 -45.27 -41.52
C PRO A 39 -66.29 -45.14 -40.01
N VAL A 40 -67.16 -44.21 -39.62
CA VAL A 40 -67.43 -43.87 -38.20
C VAL A 40 -67.78 -45.09 -37.35
N MET A 41 -68.48 -46.08 -37.91
CA MET A 41 -68.85 -47.31 -37.20
C MET A 41 -67.66 -48.19 -36.79
N TYR A 42 -66.51 -48.07 -37.47
CA TYR A 42 -65.28 -48.80 -37.14
C TYR A 42 -64.32 -48.02 -36.24
N LEU A 43 -64.59 -46.73 -35.99
CA LEU A 43 -63.72 -45.86 -35.19
C LEU A 43 -63.49 -46.41 -33.77
N ARG A 44 -64.52 -47.04 -33.17
CA ARG A 44 -64.44 -47.65 -31.83
C ARG A 44 -63.59 -48.92 -31.77
N GLN A 45 -63.46 -49.63 -32.89
CA GLN A 45 -62.75 -50.90 -32.98
C GLN A 45 -61.24 -50.71 -33.21
N GLN A 46 -60.79 -49.47 -33.45
CA GLN A 46 -59.38 -49.18 -33.67
C GLN A 46 -58.57 -49.40 -32.40
N THR A 47 -57.41 -50.05 -32.56
CA THR A 47 -56.38 -50.22 -31.54
C THR A 47 -55.17 -49.32 -31.78
N GLU A 48 -55.08 -48.71 -32.96
CA GLU A 48 -54.10 -47.69 -33.35
C GLU A 48 -54.75 -46.69 -34.31
N VAL A 49 -54.23 -45.46 -34.36
CA VAL A 49 -54.56 -44.52 -35.43
C VAL A 49 -54.20 -45.12 -36.80
N THR A 50 -55.00 -44.85 -37.83
CA THR A 50 -54.73 -45.36 -39.18
C THR A 50 -53.59 -44.57 -39.82
N ASN A 51 -52.58 -45.27 -40.34
CA ASN A 51 -51.35 -44.70 -40.89
C ASN A 51 -50.69 -43.70 -39.91
N PRO A 52 -50.11 -44.18 -38.78
CA PRO A 52 -49.48 -43.31 -37.78
C PRO A 52 -48.36 -42.49 -38.38
N MET A 53 -48.33 -41.18 -38.10
CA MET A 53 -47.33 -40.26 -38.67
C MET A 53 -46.36 -39.73 -37.63
N GLN A 54 -46.86 -39.18 -36.52
CA GLN A 54 -46.00 -38.63 -35.48
C GLN A 54 -46.65 -38.68 -34.10
N GLU A 55 -45.80 -38.68 -33.07
CA GLU A 55 -46.21 -38.49 -31.69
C GLU A 55 -46.29 -36.98 -31.37
N LEU A 56 -47.32 -36.58 -30.65
CA LEU A 56 -47.60 -35.21 -30.27
C LEU A 56 -47.16 -34.92 -28.85
N THR A 57 -46.89 -33.65 -28.58
CA THR A 57 -46.45 -33.18 -27.27
C THR A 57 -47.67 -32.88 -26.39
N LEU A 58 -47.79 -33.58 -25.26
CA LEU A 58 -48.78 -33.31 -24.21
C LEU A 58 -48.31 -32.12 -23.36
N GLN A 59 -49.14 -31.09 -23.24
CA GLN A 59 -48.92 -29.99 -22.29
C GLN A 59 -49.63 -30.28 -20.96
N PRO A 60 -49.26 -29.58 -19.86
CA PRO A 60 -49.94 -29.74 -18.58
C PRO A 60 -51.45 -29.54 -18.71
N ALA A 61 -52.23 -30.49 -18.20
CA ALA A 61 -53.68 -30.37 -18.17
C ALA A 61 -54.12 -29.30 -17.17
N THR A 62 -55.22 -28.62 -17.50
CA THR A 62 -55.89 -27.68 -16.61
C THR A 62 -57.30 -28.19 -16.29
N ILE A 63 -57.79 -27.92 -15.08
CA ILE A 63 -59.13 -28.29 -14.65
C ILE A 63 -59.96 -27.01 -14.62
N SER A 64 -61.07 -26.98 -15.36
CA SER A 64 -62.02 -25.86 -15.39
C SER A 64 -63.44 -26.39 -15.51
N ASP A 65 -64.32 -26.04 -14.58
CA ASP A 65 -65.77 -26.34 -14.62
C ASP A 65 -66.08 -27.81 -14.99
N ASP A 66 -65.54 -28.76 -14.21
CA ASP A 66 -65.68 -30.22 -14.39
C ASP A 66 -65.15 -30.79 -15.73
N ASN A 67 -64.43 -29.98 -16.51
CA ASN A 67 -63.70 -30.38 -17.69
C ASN A 67 -62.19 -30.39 -17.40
N ILE A 68 -61.55 -31.52 -17.72
CA ILE A 68 -60.10 -31.61 -17.84
C ILE A 68 -59.74 -31.17 -19.25
N ILE A 69 -58.99 -30.09 -19.38
CA ILE A 69 -58.51 -29.56 -20.64
C ILE A 69 -57.06 -30.00 -20.81
N ILE A 70 -56.80 -30.79 -21.85
CA ILE A 70 -55.45 -31.24 -22.21
C ILE A 70 -55.03 -30.50 -23.48
N PRO A 71 -54.12 -29.52 -23.41
CA PRO A 71 -53.53 -28.93 -24.60
C PRO A 71 -52.55 -29.92 -25.23
N VAL A 72 -52.74 -30.20 -26.51
CA VAL A 72 -51.88 -31.08 -27.32
C VAL A 72 -51.23 -30.24 -28.40
N LEU A 73 -49.91 -30.26 -28.42
CA LEU A 73 -49.07 -29.53 -29.36
C LEU A 73 -48.59 -30.48 -30.46
N LEU A 74 -48.92 -30.14 -31.69
CA LEU A 74 -48.30 -30.69 -32.89
C LEU A 74 -47.25 -29.71 -33.39
N GLU A 75 -46.05 -30.21 -33.62
CA GLU A 75 -44.93 -29.52 -34.26
C GLU A 75 -44.47 -30.34 -35.45
N ASN A 76 -43.98 -29.71 -36.51
CA ASN A 76 -43.45 -30.41 -37.67
C ASN A 76 -41.92 -30.65 -37.60
N ILE A 77 -41.33 -30.56 -36.40
CA ILE A 77 -39.89 -30.75 -36.18
C ILE A 77 -39.52 -32.20 -36.55
N GLY A 78 -38.59 -32.37 -37.48
CA GLY A 78 -38.17 -33.68 -37.99
C GLY A 78 -39.15 -34.34 -38.96
N LEU A 79 -40.27 -33.70 -39.33
CA LEU A 79 -41.22 -34.23 -40.30
C LEU A 79 -40.67 -34.07 -41.73
N THR A 80 -40.33 -35.19 -42.37
CA THR A 80 -39.71 -35.23 -43.70
C THR A 80 -40.69 -35.33 -44.86
N GLU A 81 -41.91 -35.79 -44.62
CA GLU A 81 -42.98 -35.91 -45.62
C GLU A 81 -44.25 -35.23 -45.10
N SER A 82 -44.87 -34.40 -45.93
CA SER A 82 -46.15 -33.77 -45.60
C SER A 82 -47.27 -34.78 -45.67
N TYR A 83 -48.30 -34.59 -44.85
CA TYR A 83 -49.43 -35.51 -44.81
C TYR A 83 -50.75 -34.80 -44.47
N GLU A 84 -51.86 -35.37 -44.91
CA GLU A 84 -53.18 -34.94 -44.46
C GLU A 84 -53.50 -35.61 -43.11
N LEU A 85 -53.64 -34.81 -42.07
CA LEU A 85 -54.09 -35.28 -40.78
C LEU A 85 -55.59 -35.60 -40.82
N TRP A 86 -55.91 -36.83 -40.41
CA TRP A 86 -57.29 -37.31 -40.30
C TRP A 86 -57.66 -37.78 -38.90
N GLN A 87 -56.71 -38.28 -38.12
CA GLN A 87 -56.96 -38.84 -36.79
C GLN A 87 -55.97 -38.33 -35.74
N VAL A 88 -56.45 -38.18 -34.50
CA VAL A 88 -55.62 -38.01 -33.30
C VAL A 88 -56.08 -39.03 -32.26
N GLY A 89 -55.13 -39.85 -31.79
CA GLY A 89 -55.38 -40.92 -30.82
C GLY A 89 -54.60 -40.69 -29.54
N PHE A 90 -55.28 -40.79 -28.40
CA PHE A 90 -54.68 -40.76 -27.06
C PHE A 90 -54.46 -42.19 -26.59
N TYR A 91 -53.25 -42.48 -26.11
CA TYR A 91 -52.87 -43.79 -25.60
C TYR A 91 -52.76 -43.75 -24.09
N ALA A 92 -53.18 -44.84 -23.45
CA ALA A 92 -53.15 -44.99 -22.01
C ALA A 92 -52.47 -46.30 -21.61
N GLU A 93 -51.88 -46.31 -20.42
CA GLU A 93 -51.34 -47.52 -19.81
C GLU A 93 -52.47 -48.31 -19.15
N ASP A 94 -52.73 -49.51 -19.67
CA ASP A 94 -53.59 -50.51 -19.08
C ASP A 94 -52.74 -51.46 -18.21
N PRO A 95 -53.06 -51.64 -16.92
CA PRO A 95 -52.33 -52.56 -16.05
C PRO A 95 -52.34 -54.02 -16.53
N ASP A 96 -53.38 -54.43 -17.28
CA ASP A 96 -53.57 -55.82 -17.71
C ASP A 96 -53.13 -56.03 -19.16
N GLU A 97 -53.30 -55.04 -20.03
CA GLU A 97 -53.03 -55.15 -21.48
C GLU A 97 -51.81 -54.34 -21.97
N GLY A 98 -51.19 -53.53 -21.12
CA GLY A 98 -50.12 -52.61 -21.52
C GLY A 98 -50.67 -51.36 -22.21
N GLU A 99 -49.92 -50.77 -23.14
CA GLU A 99 -50.35 -49.54 -23.80
C GLU A 99 -51.48 -49.78 -24.80
N ILE A 100 -52.62 -49.10 -24.61
CA ILE A 100 -53.80 -49.19 -25.48
C ILE A 100 -54.18 -47.83 -26.07
N LEU A 101 -54.81 -47.82 -27.24
CA LEU A 101 -55.49 -46.63 -27.75
C LEU A 101 -56.76 -46.41 -26.93
N TYR A 102 -56.80 -45.37 -26.11
CA TYR A 102 -57.89 -45.06 -25.18
C TYR A 102 -59.05 -44.33 -25.87
N CYS A 103 -58.75 -43.23 -26.55
CA CYS A 103 -59.75 -42.49 -27.31
C CYS A 103 -59.17 -41.94 -28.60
N ILE A 104 -60.04 -41.75 -29.58
CA ILE A 104 -59.66 -41.28 -30.90
C ILE A 104 -60.63 -40.21 -31.39
N ALA A 105 -60.08 -39.16 -31.97
CA ALA A 105 -60.81 -38.13 -32.69
C ALA A 105 -60.49 -38.22 -34.18
N GLN A 106 -61.52 -38.14 -35.02
CA GLN A 106 -61.41 -38.15 -36.47
C GLN A 106 -61.95 -36.83 -37.05
N ALA A 107 -61.18 -36.24 -37.96
CA ALA A 107 -61.48 -34.96 -38.56
C ALA A 107 -62.56 -35.06 -39.65
N ALA A 108 -63.36 -33.99 -39.79
CA ALA A 108 -64.36 -33.86 -40.87
C ALA A 108 -63.69 -33.79 -42.25
N LYS A 109 -62.57 -33.06 -42.29
CA LYS A 109 -61.78 -32.75 -43.47
C LYS A 109 -60.29 -32.93 -43.13
N GLY A 110 -59.55 -33.52 -44.05
CA GLY A 110 -58.10 -33.64 -43.96
C GLY A 110 -57.45 -32.28 -43.76
N LYS A 111 -56.51 -32.22 -42.82
CA LYS A 111 -55.74 -31.01 -42.52
C LYS A 111 -54.30 -31.22 -42.96
N ASP A 112 -53.85 -30.43 -43.94
CA ASP A 112 -52.46 -30.50 -44.40
C ASP A 112 -51.48 -30.14 -43.29
N ILE A 113 -50.52 -31.03 -43.06
CA ILE A 113 -49.38 -30.82 -42.17
C ILE A 113 -48.12 -30.75 -43.04
N PRO A 114 -47.48 -29.58 -43.15
CA PRO A 114 -46.28 -29.40 -43.96
C PRO A 114 -45.05 -29.98 -43.27
N THR A 115 -44.05 -30.35 -44.08
CA THR A 115 -42.72 -30.72 -43.57
C THR A 115 -42.03 -29.55 -42.87
N GLU A 116 -41.01 -29.85 -42.06
CA GLU A 116 -40.17 -28.82 -41.42
C GLU A 116 -39.60 -27.86 -42.46
N HIS A 117 -39.18 -28.37 -43.62
CA HIS A 117 -38.60 -27.57 -44.69
C HIS A 117 -39.65 -26.69 -45.41
N GLU A 118 -40.85 -27.20 -45.64
CA GLU A 118 -41.93 -26.45 -46.31
C GLU A 118 -42.48 -25.32 -45.44
N SER A 119 -42.55 -25.52 -44.12
CA SER A 119 -43.01 -24.50 -43.18
C SER A 119 -42.25 -24.60 -41.85
N PRO A 120 -41.04 -24.02 -41.77
CA PRO A 120 -40.24 -24.08 -40.54
C PRO A 120 -40.98 -23.50 -39.34
N GLY A 121 -41.08 -24.27 -38.26
CA GLY A 121 -41.76 -23.86 -37.02
C GLY A 121 -43.29 -23.93 -37.07
N TYR A 122 -43.86 -24.67 -38.03
CA TYR A 122 -45.29 -24.93 -38.06
C TYR A 122 -45.72 -25.68 -36.80
N SER A 123 -46.72 -25.11 -36.11
CA SER A 123 -47.28 -25.72 -34.91
C SER A 123 -48.78 -25.49 -34.82
N ILE A 124 -49.47 -26.47 -34.25
CA ILE A 124 -50.90 -26.38 -33.91
C ILE A 124 -51.08 -26.83 -32.47
N VAL A 125 -51.87 -26.06 -31.72
CA VAL A 125 -52.31 -26.44 -30.37
C VAL A 125 -53.80 -26.72 -30.40
N TRP A 126 -54.19 -27.89 -29.91
CA TRP A 126 -55.59 -28.26 -29.69
C TRP A 126 -55.86 -28.48 -28.20
N ASN A 127 -56.94 -27.89 -27.71
CA ASN A 127 -57.43 -28.15 -26.36
C ASN A 127 -58.46 -29.27 -26.41
N PHE A 128 -58.11 -30.46 -25.93
CA PHE A 128 -59.02 -31.58 -25.82
C PHE A 128 -59.72 -31.55 -24.47
N HIS A 129 -61.05 -31.54 -24.48
CA HIS A 129 -61.88 -31.47 -23.28
C HIS A 129 -62.35 -32.88 -22.91
N PHE A 130 -61.98 -33.33 -21.71
CA PHE A 130 -62.47 -34.55 -21.09
C PHE A 130 -63.43 -34.16 -19.98
N LYS A 131 -64.70 -34.57 -20.10
CA LYS A 131 -65.68 -34.38 -19.03
C LYS A 131 -65.50 -35.45 -17.97
N ASN A 132 -65.35 -35.03 -16.72
CA ASN A 132 -65.47 -35.94 -15.59
C ASN A 132 -66.96 -36.16 -15.31
N SER A 133 -67.40 -37.40 -15.05
CA SER A 133 -68.78 -37.61 -14.59
C SER A 133 -68.82 -37.43 -13.08
N GLU A 134 -69.85 -36.76 -12.55
CA GLU A 134 -70.02 -36.50 -11.12
C GLU A 134 -70.04 -37.78 -10.26
N GLU A 135 -70.30 -38.95 -10.87
CA GLU A 135 -70.40 -40.21 -10.14
C GLU A 135 -69.03 -40.86 -9.87
N ASN A 136 -67.95 -40.57 -10.63
CA ASN A 136 -66.64 -41.23 -10.44
C ASN A 136 -65.45 -40.38 -10.90
N PRO A 137 -64.82 -39.60 -10.00
CA PRO A 137 -63.64 -38.83 -10.34
C PRO A 137 -62.42 -39.75 -10.56
N PHE A 138 -61.87 -39.77 -11.78
CA PHE A 138 -60.56 -40.37 -12.03
C PHE A 138 -59.49 -39.27 -12.03
N GLU A 139 -58.36 -39.51 -11.35
CA GLU A 139 -57.19 -38.65 -11.45
C GLU A 139 -56.48 -38.91 -12.79
N LEU A 140 -56.10 -37.85 -13.50
CA LEU A 140 -55.32 -37.95 -14.73
C LEU A 140 -53.84 -37.68 -14.41
N ASN A 141 -53.01 -38.71 -14.50
CA ASN A 141 -51.55 -38.55 -14.38
C ASN A 141 -50.96 -38.47 -15.79
N ILE A 142 -50.68 -37.24 -16.22
CA ILE A 142 -49.87 -36.99 -17.40
C ILE A 142 -48.43 -37.02 -16.93
N THR A 143 -47.56 -37.73 -17.65
CA THR A 143 -46.11 -37.62 -17.44
C THR A 143 -45.52 -36.63 -18.46
N PRO A 144 -45.64 -35.29 -18.29
CA PRO A 144 -44.96 -34.36 -19.16
C PRO A 144 -43.51 -34.29 -18.71
N ALA A 145 -42.62 -35.00 -19.41
CA ALA A 145 -41.20 -34.87 -19.16
C ALA A 145 -40.74 -33.45 -19.57
N GLY A 146 -40.61 -32.54 -18.60
CA GLY A 146 -39.77 -31.34 -18.69
C GLY A 146 -40.26 -30.19 -19.59
N LEU A 147 -41.56 -29.90 -19.67
CA LEU A 147 -42.07 -28.89 -20.63
C LEU A 147 -42.66 -27.63 -19.96
N VAL A 148 -42.26 -26.49 -20.50
CA VAL A 148 -42.79 -25.14 -20.23
C VAL A 148 -43.63 -24.70 -21.43
N SER A 149 -44.69 -23.89 -21.25
CA SER A 149 -45.47 -23.42 -22.39
C SER A 149 -44.61 -22.54 -23.32
N MET A 150 -44.82 -22.61 -24.63
CA MET A 150 -44.06 -21.81 -25.59
C MET A 150 -44.28 -20.30 -25.39
N GLU A 151 -45.44 -19.90 -24.86
CA GLU A 151 -45.72 -18.52 -24.46
C GLU A 151 -44.87 -18.11 -23.24
N THR A 152 -44.79 -18.97 -22.23
CA THR A 152 -43.95 -18.75 -21.05
C THR A 152 -42.47 -18.72 -21.43
N LEU A 153 -42.02 -19.61 -22.33
CA LEU A 153 -40.65 -19.62 -22.83
C LEU A 153 -40.34 -18.34 -23.62
N LYS A 154 -41.22 -17.94 -24.57
CA LYS A 154 -41.04 -16.72 -25.37
C LYS A 154 -41.04 -15.46 -24.52
N LYS A 155 -41.98 -15.33 -23.58
CA LYS A 155 -42.01 -14.20 -22.63
C LYS A 155 -40.72 -14.15 -21.82
N HIS A 156 -40.25 -15.29 -21.32
CA HIS A 156 -39.00 -15.35 -20.58
C HIS A 156 -37.80 -15.01 -21.45
N THR A 157 -37.60 -15.64 -22.62
CA THR A 157 -36.43 -15.42 -23.48
C THR A 157 -36.37 -14.04 -24.13
N SER A 158 -37.52 -13.39 -24.34
CA SER A 158 -37.59 -12.05 -24.96
C SER A 158 -37.60 -10.91 -23.93
N ASP A 159 -37.65 -11.22 -22.64
CA ASP A 159 -37.63 -10.20 -21.59
C ASP A 159 -36.19 -9.74 -21.32
N VAL A 160 -35.82 -8.64 -21.98
CA VAL A 160 -34.55 -7.92 -21.81
C VAL A 160 -34.40 -7.25 -20.44
N ASN A 161 -35.46 -7.19 -19.62
CA ASN A 161 -35.35 -6.69 -18.24
C ASN A 161 -34.85 -7.75 -17.27
N ILE A 162 -34.97 -9.04 -17.62
CA ILE A 162 -34.55 -10.16 -16.75
C ILE A 162 -33.36 -10.94 -17.32
N HIS A 163 -33.07 -10.84 -18.63
CA HIS A 163 -31.89 -11.45 -19.25
C HIS A 163 -30.92 -10.41 -19.78
N VAL A 164 -29.64 -10.61 -19.48
CA VAL A 164 -28.54 -9.95 -20.18
C VAL A 164 -28.29 -10.72 -21.48
N THR A 165 -28.28 -10.04 -22.63
CA THR A 165 -28.01 -10.68 -23.93
C THR A 165 -26.60 -11.28 -23.97
N GLN A 166 -26.35 -12.25 -24.87
CA GLN A 166 -25.02 -12.86 -24.98
C GLN A 166 -23.96 -11.84 -25.42
N GLU A 167 -24.35 -10.90 -26.27
CA GLU A 167 -23.50 -9.77 -26.71
C GLU A 167 -23.15 -8.85 -25.53
N GLU A 168 -24.13 -8.50 -24.68
CA GLU A 168 -23.90 -7.73 -23.46
C GLU A 168 -23.06 -8.50 -22.42
N LYS A 169 -23.25 -9.82 -22.28
CA LYS A 169 -22.41 -10.66 -21.41
C LYS A 169 -20.97 -10.70 -21.90
N ASN A 170 -20.76 -10.97 -23.19
CA ASN A 170 -19.41 -11.00 -23.77
C ASN A 170 -18.74 -9.62 -23.66
N ALA A 171 -19.48 -8.55 -23.94
CA ALA A 171 -19.00 -7.18 -23.77
C ALA A 171 -18.75 -6.82 -22.30
N PHE A 172 -19.43 -7.44 -21.33
CA PHE A 172 -19.17 -7.25 -19.90
C PHE A 172 -17.95 -8.06 -19.43
N TYR A 173 -17.78 -9.29 -19.91
CA TYR A 173 -16.61 -10.13 -19.61
C TYR A 173 -15.32 -9.59 -20.20
N ASP A 174 -15.40 -8.89 -21.34
CA ASP A 174 -14.25 -8.23 -21.97
C ASP A 174 -13.98 -6.82 -21.39
N LYS A 175 -14.85 -6.33 -20.49
CA LYS A 175 -14.63 -5.08 -19.75
C LYS A 175 -13.88 -5.37 -18.47
N TYR A 176 -12.90 -4.52 -18.18
CA TYR A 176 -12.29 -4.46 -16.86
C TYR A 176 -13.34 -4.15 -15.79
N THR A 177 -13.28 -4.85 -14.66
CA THR A 177 -14.09 -4.50 -13.48
C THR A 177 -13.74 -3.08 -13.01
N ARG A 178 -14.65 -2.41 -12.31
CA ARG A 178 -14.38 -1.08 -11.74
C ARG A 178 -13.08 -1.05 -10.93
N SER A 179 -12.85 -2.06 -10.09
CA SER A 179 -11.59 -2.18 -9.35
C SER A 179 -10.39 -2.44 -10.24
N GLU A 180 -10.50 -3.21 -11.33
CA GLU A 180 -9.39 -3.37 -12.28
C GLU A 180 -9.13 -2.12 -13.10
N VAL A 181 -10.17 -1.37 -13.50
CA VAL A 181 -10.00 -0.06 -14.13
C VAL A 181 -9.36 0.89 -13.14
N ASP A 182 -9.86 1.01 -11.91
CA ASP A 182 -9.30 1.90 -10.89
C ASP A 182 -7.87 1.49 -10.54
N ASN A 183 -7.56 0.19 -10.45
CA ASN A 183 -6.21 -0.32 -10.22
C ASN A 183 -5.29 -0.09 -11.44
N LYS A 184 -5.78 -0.25 -12.67
CA LYS A 184 -5.01 0.01 -13.90
C LYS A 184 -4.82 1.50 -14.15
N PHE A 185 -5.81 2.33 -13.85
CA PHE A 185 -5.76 3.77 -13.95
C PHE A 185 -4.86 4.33 -12.85
N ALA A 186 -4.96 3.84 -11.61
CA ALA A 186 -4.01 4.14 -10.55
C ALA A 186 -2.58 3.70 -10.94
N ALA A 187 -2.41 2.51 -11.54
CA ALA A 187 -1.12 2.02 -12.01
C ALA A 187 -0.58 2.79 -13.23
N LEU A 188 -1.42 3.30 -14.13
CA LEU A 188 -1.00 4.12 -15.28
C LEU A 188 -0.73 5.58 -14.89
N GLU A 189 -1.58 6.14 -14.03
CA GLU A 189 -1.43 7.48 -13.45
C GLU A 189 -0.18 7.55 -12.57
N THR A 190 0.21 6.42 -11.97
CA THR A 190 1.46 6.35 -11.21
C THR A 190 2.64 5.77 -11.98
N ASN A 191 2.53 4.87 -12.97
CA ASN A 191 3.64 4.09 -13.55
C ASN A 191 4.67 3.68 -12.46
N ILE A 192 4.19 3.20 -11.30
CA ILE A 192 5.02 2.84 -10.14
C ILE A 192 4.97 1.31 -9.95
N ASP A 193 6.10 0.66 -10.15
CA ASP A 193 6.33 -0.78 -9.90
C ASP A 193 7.30 -0.92 -8.72
N TRP A 194 6.77 -1.08 -7.50
CA TRP A 194 7.57 -1.16 -6.27
C TRP A 194 8.45 -2.42 -6.23
N LYS A 195 9.72 -2.23 -5.89
CA LYS A 195 10.74 -3.26 -5.72
C LYS A 195 11.20 -3.35 -4.28
N GLU A 196 11.91 -4.43 -3.95
CA GLU A 196 12.46 -4.65 -2.61
C GLU A 196 13.41 -3.51 -2.23
N ALA A 197 13.29 -3.04 -0.99
CA ALA A 197 14.09 -1.93 -0.47
C ALA A 197 15.55 -2.34 -0.27
N VAL A 198 16.46 -1.46 -0.66
CA VAL A 198 17.90 -1.67 -0.55
C VAL A 198 18.50 -0.83 0.59
N ASP A 199 19.70 -1.19 1.05
CA ASP A 199 20.34 -0.49 2.16
C ASP A 199 20.95 0.86 1.70
N THR A 200 21.56 0.90 0.51
CA THR A 200 22.19 2.12 -0.07
C THR A 200 21.83 2.36 -1.54
N TYR A 201 22.02 3.58 -2.06
CA TYR A 201 21.73 3.91 -3.47
C TYR A 201 22.54 3.06 -4.46
N THR A 202 23.79 2.72 -4.13
CA THR A 202 24.63 1.86 -4.97
C THR A 202 24.08 0.45 -5.13
N ASP A 203 23.40 -0.07 -4.10
CA ASP A 203 22.81 -1.41 -4.11
C ASP A 203 21.65 -1.54 -5.09
N ILE A 204 21.00 -0.42 -5.47
CA ILE A 204 19.97 -0.41 -6.52
C ILE A 204 20.56 -0.95 -7.83
N MET A 205 21.78 -0.52 -8.19
CA MET A 205 22.41 -0.92 -9.45
C MET A 205 22.91 -2.36 -9.41
N GLU A 206 23.26 -2.88 -8.23
CA GLU A 206 23.71 -4.26 -8.05
C GLU A 206 22.51 -5.25 -8.06
N MET A 207 21.42 -4.89 -7.37
CA MET A 207 20.23 -5.73 -7.24
C MET A 207 19.33 -5.66 -8.49
N TYR A 208 19.31 -4.52 -9.18
CA TYR A 208 18.47 -4.27 -10.36
C TYR A 208 19.29 -3.78 -11.57
N PRO A 209 20.15 -4.64 -12.17
CA PRO A 209 21.06 -4.24 -13.25
C PRO A 209 20.38 -3.97 -14.61
N LYS A 210 19.10 -4.34 -14.77
CA LYS A 210 18.28 -4.08 -15.96
C LYS A 210 16.92 -3.50 -15.56
N PRO A 211 16.87 -2.27 -15.07
CA PRO A 211 15.63 -1.66 -14.61
C PRO A 211 14.68 -1.35 -15.77
N GLN A 212 13.37 -1.37 -15.50
CA GLN A 212 12.35 -0.98 -16.47
C GLN A 212 11.67 0.32 -16.02
N ASP A 213 11.21 1.12 -16.98
CA ASP A 213 10.51 2.38 -16.70
C ASP A 213 9.35 2.12 -15.71
N GLY A 214 9.31 2.93 -14.66
CA GLY A 214 8.35 2.83 -13.58
C GLY A 214 8.79 2.03 -12.35
N TRP A 215 9.90 1.28 -12.40
CA TRP A 215 10.43 0.59 -11.21
C TRP A 215 10.73 1.57 -10.10
N THR A 216 10.30 1.26 -8.88
CA THR A 216 10.37 2.17 -7.73
C THR A 216 10.99 1.45 -6.53
N VAL A 217 12.09 1.95 -6.00
CA VAL A 217 12.87 1.33 -4.91
C VAL A 217 13.01 2.32 -3.77
N ASN A 218 12.85 1.84 -2.54
CA ASN A 218 13.12 2.61 -1.33
C ASN A 218 14.55 2.33 -0.84
N VAL A 219 15.28 3.37 -0.43
CA VAL A 219 16.65 3.26 0.08
C VAL A 219 16.67 3.61 1.56
N LYS A 220 17.10 2.67 2.40
CA LYS A 220 16.97 2.77 3.86
C LYS A 220 17.92 3.79 4.51
N ASP A 221 19.09 4.02 3.93
CA ASP A 221 20.07 4.98 4.48
C ASP A 221 19.62 6.45 4.39
N THR A 222 18.89 6.78 3.33
CA THR A 222 18.48 8.13 2.94
C THR A 222 16.97 8.36 3.09
N ASP A 223 16.20 7.29 3.29
CA ASP A 223 14.73 7.29 3.33
C ASP A 223 14.12 7.88 2.05
N TYR A 224 14.81 7.67 0.92
CA TYR A 224 14.43 8.18 -0.39
C TYR A 224 13.81 7.08 -1.24
N THR A 225 12.73 7.43 -1.92
CA THR A 225 12.15 6.59 -2.97
C THR A 225 12.65 7.06 -4.33
N TYR A 226 13.36 6.18 -5.01
CA TYR A 226 13.81 6.36 -6.38
C TYR A 226 12.91 5.62 -7.34
N ARG A 227 12.67 6.19 -8.51
CA ARG A 227 11.97 5.55 -9.62
C ARG A 227 12.77 5.63 -10.89
N TYR A 228 12.84 4.54 -11.62
CA TYR A 228 13.49 4.50 -12.91
C TYR A 228 12.57 5.10 -13.98
N ASN A 229 13.09 6.02 -14.79
CA ASN A 229 12.33 6.71 -15.86
C ASN A 229 12.59 6.14 -17.28
N GLY A 230 13.20 4.95 -17.35
CA GLY A 230 13.65 4.33 -18.62
C GLY A 230 15.10 4.67 -19.00
N THR A 231 15.71 5.65 -18.35
CA THR A 231 17.12 6.05 -18.56
C THR A 231 17.91 6.03 -17.25
N ASP A 232 17.40 6.70 -16.22
CA ASP A 232 18.06 6.88 -14.92
C ASP A 232 17.07 6.69 -13.75
N TRP A 233 17.61 6.42 -12.56
CA TRP A 233 16.87 6.42 -11.31
C TRP A 233 16.69 7.87 -10.80
N ILE A 234 15.45 8.37 -10.84
CA ILE A 234 15.05 9.69 -10.36
C ILE A 234 14.40 9.60 -8.98
N ALA A 235 14.76 10.46 -8.03
CA ALA A 235 14.08 10.50 -6.74
C ALA A 235 12.65 11.07 -6.92
N ILE A 236 11.63 10.32 -6.53
CA ILE A 236 10.21 10.67 -6.78
C ILE A 236 9.37 10.86 -5.54
N SER A 237 9.69 10.22 -4.43
CA SER A 237 9.02 10.50 -3.16
C SER A 237 10.00 11.20 -2.26
N SER A 238 9.86 12.51 -2.29
CA SER A 238 10.17 13.39 -1.21
C SER A 238 8.96 13.41 -0.27
N ASN A 239 8.73 12.37 0.54
CA ASN A 239 8.06 12.62 1.82
C ASN A 239 8.86 13.66 2.64
N ALA A 240 10.13 13.88 2.28
CA ALA A 240 10.92 15.04 2.61
C ALA A 240 11.18 15.90 1.36
N ILE A 241 10.64 17.12 1.32
CA ILE A 241 11.04 18.20 0.39
C ILE A 241 12.57 18.09 0.16
N PRO A 242 13.09 18.14 -1.08
CA PRO A 242 14.52 17.96 -1.33
C PRO A 242 15.34 18.95 -0.50
N LYS A 243 16.56 18.58 -0.09
CA LYS A 243 17.46 19.53 0.59
C LYS A 243 17.73 20.71 -0.33
N ALA A 244 17.59 21.92 0.21
CA ALA A 244 17.87 23.13 -0.55
C ALA A 244 19.35 23.21 -0.92
N THR A 245 19.64 23.66 -2.14
CA THR A 245 21.00 23.84 -2.65
C THR A 245 21.23 25.31 -3.01
N PRO A 246 22.48 25.74 -3.30
CA PRO A 246 22.73 27.10 -3.77
C PRO A 246 22.04 27.45 -5.10
N ALA A 247 21.58 26.46 -5.86
CA ALA A 247 20.97 26.62 -7.17
C ALA A 247 19.46 26.32 -7.20
N LEU A 248 18.91 25.65 -6.19
CA LEU A 248 17.55 25.13 -6.20
C LEU A 248 16.90 25.18 -4.80
N ASP A 249 15.66 25.66 -4.74
CA ASP A 249 14.84 25.68 -3.53
C ASP A 249 14.49 24.25 -3.07
N GLY A 250 14.35 24.07 -1.75
CA GLY A 250 14.09 22.77 -1.13
C GLY A 250 13.37 22.94 0.21
N LEU A 251 13.80 22.22 1.25
CA LEU A 251 13.30 22.38 2.65
C LEU A 251 13.39 23.82 3.18
N MET A 252 14.19 24.65 2.54
CA MET A 252 14.34 26.09 2.74
C MET A 252 14.57 26.77 1.39
N SER A 253 14.52 28.10 1.32
CA SER A 253 14.85 28.79 0.05
C SER A 253 16.33 28.65 -0.29
N LYS A 254 16.67 28.76 -1.57
CA LYS A 254 18.07 28.77 -2.06
C LYS A 254 18.86 29.91 -1.43
N GLU A 255 18.24 31.05 -1.13
CA GLU A 255 18.87 32.16 -0.41
C GLU A 255 19.21 31.78 1.04
N GLN A 256 18.34 31.02 1.69
CA GLN A 256 18.57 30.49 3.04
C GLN A 256 19.68 29.42 3.02
N ALA A 257 19.70 28.53 2.02
CA ALA A 257 20.76 27.53 1.84
C ALA A 257 22.13 28.17 1.59
N VAL A 258 22.20 29.20 0.74
CA VAL A 258 23.42 30.00 0.52
C VAL A 258 23.89 30.65 1.82
N SER A 259 22.97 31.17 2.62
CA SER A 259 23.29 31.81 3.90
C SER A 259 23.81 30.79 4.92
N LEU A 260 23.23 29.59 4.97
CA LEU A 260 23.68 28.51 5.85
C LEU A 260 25.08 28.00 5.47
N ASN A 261 25.35 27.81 4.18
CA ASN A 261 26.68 27.40 3.70
C ASN A 261 27.76 28.44 4.05
N LYS A 262 27.44 29.74 3.96
CA LYS A 262 28.34 30.81 4.40
C LYS A 262 28.61 30.74 5.90
N LEU A 263 27.59 30.45 6.70
CA LEU A 263 27.74 30.27 8.15
C LEU A 263 28.61 29.05 8.47
N GLU A 264 28.40 27.93 7.80
CA GLU A 264 29.21 26.72 7.98
C GLU A 264 30.69 26.97 7.64
N GLN A 265 30.97 27.66 6.53
CA GLN A 265 32.33 28.07 6.18
C GLN A 265 32.95 29.03 7.20
N ALA A 266 32.17 29.98 7.73
CA ALA A 266 32.65 30.95 8.72
C ALA A 266 32.90 30.31 10.09
N VAL A 267 32.10 29.33 10.49
CA VAL A 267 32.20 28.63 11.78
C VAL A 267 33.26 27.51 11.73
N GLY A 268 33.51 26.92 10.56
CA GLY A 268 34.51 25.86 10.38
C GLY A 268 34.06 24.50 10.93
N SER A 269 34.99 23.53 10.97
CA SER A 269 34.72 22.16 11.45
C SER A 269 35.03 21.99 12.93
N LEU A 270 34.09 21.38 13.66
CA LEU A 270 34.29 20.97 15.06
C LEU A 270 35.48 20.01 15.24
N GLN A 271 35.79 19.19 14.22
CA GLN A 271 36.91 18.25 14.29
C GLN A 271 38.27 18.96 14.34
N ASN A 272 38.34 20.18 13.79
CA ASN A 272 39.56 20.99 13.80
C ASN A 272 39.73 21.76 15.13
N LEU A 273 38.78 21.67 16.04
CA LEU A 273 38.86 22.29 17.35
C LEU A 273 39.84 21.50 18.24
N THR A 274 40.87 22.19 18.73
CA THR A 274 41.95 21.60 19.54
C THR A 274 41.70 21.65 21.05
N THR A 275 40.58 22.24 21.48
CA THR A 275 40.16 22.25 22.90
C THR A 275 39.79 20.84 23.37
N SER A 276 39.79 20.64 24.68
CA SER A 276 39.36 19.39 25.31
C SER A 276 37.84 19.22 25.20
N GLU A 277 37.10 20.31 25.38
CA GLU A 277 35.64 20.39 25.23
C GLU A 277 35.25 20.54 23.76
N LYS A 278 34.65 19.47 23.21
CA LYS A 278 34.25 19.39 21.79
C LYS A 278 32.75 19.25 21.60
N GLN A 279 31.93 19.48 22.62
CA GLN A 279 30.48 19.34 22.53
C GLN A 279 29.82 20.50 21.76
N ASN A 280 30.32 21.72 21.92
CA ASN A 280 29.85 22.92 21.23
C ASN A 280 30.85 24.07 21.41
N LEU A 281 30.69 25.15 20.63
CA LEU A 281 31.54 26.35 20.71
C LEU A 281 31.49 27.04 22.07
N VAL A 282 30.36 26.97 22.78
CA VAL A 282 30.22 27.60 24.11
C VAL A 282 31.09 26.89 25.14
N GLY A 283 31.15 25.55 25.10
CA GLY A 283 32.06 24.75 25.92
C GLY A 283 33.52 25.10 25.63
N ALA A 284 33.90 25.11 24.35
CA ALA A 284 35.25 25.46 23.91
C ALA A 284 35.68 26.87 24.37
N VAL A 285 34.80 27.87 24.22
CA VAL A 285 35.06 29.24 24.67
C VAL A 285 35.15 29.33 26.19
N ASN A 286 34.31 28.59 26.92
CA ASN A 286 34.36 28.55 28.38
C ASN A 286 35.62 27.86 28.91
N GLU A 287 36.14 26.85 28.22
CA GLU A 287 37.44 26.24 28.50
C GLU A 287 38.55 27.28 28.38
N VAL A 288 38.65 27.97 27.24
CA VAL A 288 39.64 29.05 27.03
C VAL A 288 39.49 30.15 28.09
N LYS A 289 38.26 30.55 28.42
CA LYS A 289 38.00 31.52 29.49
C LYS A 289 38.52 31.03 30.84
N SER A 290 38.30 29.75 31.17
CA SER A 290 38.79 29.13 32.40
C SER A 290 40.32 29.15 32.45
N GLU A 291 40.99 28.72 31.38
CA GLU A 291 42.45 28.77 31.27
C GLU A 291 42.98 30.21 31.42
N VAL A 292 42.35 31.19 30.78
CA VAL A 292 42.70 32.61 30.93
C VAL A 292 42.48 33.10 32.36
N VAL A 293 41.41 32.68 33.04
CA VAL A 293 41.18 33.01 34.45
C VAL A 293 42.23 32.37 35.36
N GLN A 294 42.63 31.13 35.08
CA GLN A 294 43.71 30.45 35.80
C GLN A 294 45.05 31.16 35.59
N LEU A 295 45.41 31.50 34.35
CA LEU A 295 46.59 32.30 34.03
C LEU A 295 46.56 33.64 34.75
N ASN A 296 45.45 34.37 34.68
CA ASN A 296 45.31 35.65 35.38
C ASN A 296 45.43 35.51 36.90
N SER A 297 44.91 34.43 37.47
CA SER A 297 45.04 34.14 38.90
C SER A 297 46.49 33.81 39.26
N ALA A 298 47.18 33.03 38.43
CA ALA A 298 48.61 32.77 38.58
C ALA A 298 49.43 34.06 38.48
N PHE A 299 49.09 34.97 37.55
CA PHE A 299 49.72 36.28 37.43
C PHE A 299 49.41 37.20 38.61
N LYS A 300 48.21 37.14 39.22
CA LYS A 300 47.88 37.90 40.44
C LYS A 300 48.75 37.52 41.63
N ASN A 301 49.26 36.29 41.66
CA ASN A 301 50.19 35.85 42.69
C ASN A 301 51.58 36.48 42.50
N TYR A 302 51.92 36.96 41.30
CA TYR A 302 53.11 37.77 41.07
C TYR A 302 52.81 39.26 41.25
N GLN A 303 53.36 39.85 42.29
CA GLN A 303 53.28 41.28 42.54
C GLN A 303 54.58 41.96 42.11
N PHE A 304 54.47 42.97 41.24
CA PHE A 304 55.59 43.87 40.99
C PHE A 304 55.82 44.72 42.24
N LEU A 305 57.00 44.61 42.85
CA LEU A 305 57.33 45.30 44.10
C LEU A 305 58.09 46.59 43.87
N GLY A 306 58.73 46.71 42.70
CA GLY A 306 59.36 47.95 42.29
C GLY A 306 60.43 47.77 41.23
N ARG A 307 60.85 48.90 40.69
CA ARG A 307 61.96 49.01 39.75
C ARG A 307 62.81 50.21 40.12
N ILE A 308 64.13 50.04 40.10
CA ILE A 308 65.09 51.13 40.17
C ILE A 308 65.79 51.20 38.83
N GLU A 309 65.81 52.40 38.26
CA GLU A 309 66.63 52.73 37.11
C GLU A 309 67.80 53.59 37.57
N ASN A 310 68.95 53.47 36.92
CA ASN A 310 70.10 54.35 37.14
C ASN A 310 70.55 54.41 38.61
N TYR A 311 70.67 53.25 39.26
CA TYR A 311 71.08 53.11 40.68
C TYR A 311 72.54 53.54 40.97
N SER A 312 73.22 54.20 40.03
CA SER A 312 74.53 54.83 40.25
C SER A 312 74.46 56.12 41.08
N THR A 313 73.26 56.60 41.46
CA THR A 313 73.09 57.97 41.98
C THR A 313 72.60 58.09 43.44
N SER A 314 72.15 57.02 44.10
CA SER A 314 71.90 57.01 45.56
C SER A 314 71.57 55.59 46.06
N GLU A 315 71.94 55.29 47.30
CA GLU A 315 71.56 54.06 48.00
C GLU A 315 70.07 54.09 48.36
N LYS A 316 69.33 53.08 47.89
CA LYS A 316 67.93 52.87 48.24
C LYS A 316 67.79 51.52 48.93
N GLU A 317 67.44 51.60 50.20
CA GLU A 317 67.12 50.44 51.02
C GLU A 317 65.64 50.05 50.85
N TYR A 318 65.38 48.77 50.62
CA TYR A 318 64.01 48.25 50.58
C TYR A 318 63.58 47.73 51.96
N ASN A 319 63.29 48.66 52.87
CA ASN A 319 62.91 48.34 54.25
C ASN A 319 61.39 48.13 54.45
N ASN A 320 60.56 48.55 53.50
CA ASN A 320 59.09 48.58 53.63
C ASN A 320 58.34 47.49 52.82
N ILE A 321 59.02 46.45 52.37
CA ILE A 321 58.34 45.27 51.81
C ILE A 321 58.05 44.33 52.98
N ASP A 322 56.81 43.89 53.15
CA ASP A 322 56.49 42.81 54.10
C ASP A 322 56.95 41.48 53.50
N TRP A 323 58.25 41.18 53.60
CA TRP A 323 58.77 40.03 52.86
C TRP A 323 58.25 38.68 53.37
N ASN A 324 57.65 38.62 54.56
CA ASN A 324 57.04 37.39 55.07
C ASN A 324 55.74 37.03 54.32
N SER A 325 55.14 37.98 53.61
CA SER A 325 53.95 37.77 52.79
C SER A 325 54.24 37.07 51.44
N TYR A 326 55.52 36.85 51.09
CA TYR A 326 55.92 36.24 49.83
C TYR A 326 56.59 34.89 50.06
N VAL A 327 56.30 33.89 49.21
CA VAL A 327 56.99 32.60 49.24
C VAL A 327 58.40 32.73 48.68
N PHE A 328 58.54 33.47 47.58
CA PHE A 328 59.82 33.82 47.00
C PHE A 328 59.74 35.15 46.27
N LEU A 329 60.91 35.73 46.00
CA LEU A 329 61.07 36.94 45.22
C LEU A 329 62.02 36.67 44.07
N ILE A 330 61.79 37.33 42.95
CA ILE A 330 62.70 37.35 41.81
C ILE A 330 63.29 38.76 41.76
N VAL A 331 64.61 38.85 41.85
CA VAL A 331 65.32 40.10 41.55
C VAL A 331 66.12 39.88 40.28
N ALA A 332 65.86 40.72 39.29
CA ALA A 332 66.65 40.79 38.07
C ALA A 332 67.39 42.13 38.03
N TRP A 333 68.67 42.10 37.69
CA TRP A 333 69.47 43.32 37.57
C TRP A 333 70.42 43.29 36.37
N GLY A 334 70.61 44.46 35.76
CA GLY A 334 71.65 44.67 34.76
C GLY A 334 72.99 44.98 35.41
N SER A 335 74.07 44.34 34.93
CA SER A 335 75.45 44.61 35.32
C SER A 335 76.41 44.30 34.16
N TYR A 336 77.35 45.21 33.85
CA TYR A 336 78.34 45.07 32.77
C TYR A 336 77.77 44.60 31.40
N GLY A 337 76.55 45.03 31.05
CA GLY A 337 75.88 44.64 29.80
C GLY A 337 75.21 43.26 29.83
N ASN A 338 75.31 42.54 30.94
CA ASN A 338 74.61 41.28 31.19
C ASN A 338 73.38 41.50 32.07
N ILE A 339 72.41 40.60 31.96
CA ILE A 339 71.27 40.51 32.86
C ILE A 339 71.51 39.34 33.80
N HIS A 340 71.43 39.61 35.09
CA HIS A 340 71.48 38.60 36.14
C HIS A 340 70.09 38.48 36.78
N GLN A 341 69.74 37.26 37.18
CA GLN A 341 68.51 37.00 37.93
C GLN A 341 68.83 36.04 39.07
N THR A 342 68.13 36.18 40.19
CA THR A 342 68.16 35.18 41.24
C THR A 342 66.84 35.16 42.01
N ILE A 343 66.60 34.03 42.67
CA ILE A 343 65.39 33.75 43.45
C ILE A 343 65.74 33.80 44.93
N PHE A 344 64.98 34.58 45.69
CA PHE A 344 65.12 34.75 47.13
C PHE A 344 63.95 34.10 47.84
N TYR A 345 64.24 33.25 48.82
CA TYR A 345 63.23 32.74 49.74
C TYR A 345 63.35 33.54 51.05
N PRO A 346 62.37 34.36 51.43
CA PRO A 346 62.49 35.22 52.62
C PRO A 346 62.96 34.50 53.89
N SER A 347 62.67 33.20 54.05
CA SER A 347 63.13 32.36 55.17
C SER A 347 64.66 32.16 55.23
N ASP A 348 65.33 32.13 54.09
CA ASP A 348 66.74 31.68 53.99
C ASP A 348 67.73 32.86 54.05
N TYR A 349 67.22 34.08 53.97
CA TYR A 349 68.00 35.31 53.79
C TYR A 349 67.91 36.25 55.01
N LEU A 350 67.38 35.77 56.14
CA LEU A 350 67.33 36.50 57.41
C LEU A 350 68.62 36.31 58.21
N THR A 351 69.41 37.38 58.34
CA THR A 351 70.25 37.59 59.53
C THR A 351 69.79 38.87 60.23
N GLN A 352 69.71 38.83 61.57
CA GLN A 352 69.64 40.03 62.39
C GLN A 352 70.98 40.76 62.30
N THR A 353 71.16 41.59 61.28
CA THR A 353 72.09 42.71 61.36
C THR A 353 71.28 43.95 61.68
N SER A 354 71.80 44.79 62.58
CA SER A 354 71.16 46.03 63.03
C SER A 354 70.58 46.81 61.84
N SER A 355 69.26 47.06 61.90
CA SER A 355 68.37 47.68 60.91
C SER A 355 68.09 46.92 59.59
N THR A 356 67.03 46.09 59.60
CA THR A 356 65.98 45.89 58.57
C THR A 356 66.30 45.64 57.08
N GLN A 357 67.55 45.69 56.63
CA GLN A 357 67.89 45.66 55.21
C GLN A 357 67.99 44.22 54.67
N ARG A 358 67.02 43.80 53.86
CA ARG A 358 67.02 42.50 53.13
C ARG A 358 67.59 42.62 51.72
N LEU A 359 67.63 43.83 51.17
CA LEU A 359 68.14 44.17 49.84
C LEU A 359 68.55 45.65 49.81
N ILE A 360 69.80 45.91 49.44
CA ILE A 360 70.35 47.26 49.25
C ILE A 360 70.66 47.44 47.77
N ILE A 361 70.18 48.53 47.18
CA ILE A 361 70.45 48.88 45.78
C ILE A 361 70.94 50.32 45.72
N GLY A 362 72.19 50.52 45.32
CA GLY A 362 72.75 51.83 45.01
C GLY A 362 74.27 51.88 45.18
N GLY A 363 74.88 53.04 44.90
CA GLY A 363 76.34 53.16 44.93
C GLY A 363 77.06 52.26 43.92
N ASP A 364 76.41 51.99 42.78
CA ASP A 364 76.81 50.98 41.78
C ASP A 364 76.78 49.53 42.28
N GLU A 365 76.10 49.20 43.37
CA GLU A 365 76.02 47.85 43.89
C GLU A 365 74.58 47.37 44.14
N VAL A 366 74.37 46.08 43.94
CA VAL A 366 73.20 45.33 44.42
C VAL A 366 73.72 44.35 45.46
N GLN A 367 73.24 44.47 46.70
CA GLN A 367 73.66 43.63 47.82
C GLN A 367 72.46 42.87 48.38
N ILE A 368 72.58 41.54 48.49
CA ILE A 368 71.57 40.70 49.14
C ILE A 368 72.19 39.83 50.23
N TYR A 369 71.65 39.90 51.44
CA TYR A 369 72.17 39.21 52.62
C TYR A 369 71.58 37.81 52.79
N LYS A 370 72.43 36.81 53.06
CA LYS A 370 72.04 35.41 53.32
C LYS A 370 72.24 35.03 54.78
N LYS A 371 71.49 34.04 55.28
CA LYS A 371 71.64 33.48 56.64
C LYS A 371 73.05 32.96 56.93
N ASP A 372 73.77 32.52 55.90
CA ASP A 372 75.08 31.88 55.97
C ASP A 372 76.24 32.80 55.57
N LEU A 373 76.20 34.11 55.90
CA LEU A 373 77.27 35.09 55.65
C LEU A 373 77.77 35.20 54.18
N THR A 374 77.20 34.46 53.24
CA THR A 374 77.54 34.51 51.81
C THR A 374 76.60 35.45 51.06
N SER A 375 76.55 36.70 51.51
CA SER A 375 75.80 37.75 50.81
C SER A 375 76.22 37.82 49.33
N LEU A 376 75.24 37.97 48.46
CA LEU A 376 75.49 38.21 47.04
C LEU A 376 75.79 39.70 46.85
N TYR A 377 76.94 39.99 46.25
CA TYR A 377 77.36 41.34 45.90
C TYR A 377 77.62 41.43 44.41
N VAL A 378 76.91 42.32 43.72
CA VAL A 378 77.18 42.59 42.29
C VAL A 378 77.32 44.08 42.05
N ARG A 379 78.40 44.45 41.33
CA ARG A 379 78.70 45.82 40.90
C ARG A 379 78.10 46.14 39.55
N ALA A 380 77.80 47.40 39.31
CA ALA A 380 77.29 47.95 38.07
C ALA A 380 78.31 48.90 37.44
N THR A 381 78.18 49.19 36.14
CA THR A 381 78.98 50.22 35.50
C THR A 381 78.33 51.59 35.68
N LYS A 382 79.06 52.57 36.21
CA LYS A 382 78.59 53.96 36.46
C LYS A 382 77.85 54.63 35.29
N THR A 383 78.09 54.18 34.07
CA THR A 383 77.73 54.87 32.82
C THR A 383 76.62 54.20 32.01
N ASN A 384 76.04 53.07 32.47
CA ASN A 384 75.03 52.37 31.67
C ASN A 384 73.59 52.76 32.09
N VAL A 385 72.89 53.49 31.22
CA VAL A 385 71.47 53.85 31.36
C VAL A 385 70.51 52.65 31.43
N ASN A 386 71.03 51.44 31.15
CA ASN A 386 70.29 50.19 31.28
C ASN A 386 70.50 49.49 32.63
N ASN A 387 71.24 50.10 33.56
CA ASN A 387 71.33 49.62 34.95
C ASN A 387 69.97 49.72 35.62
N LYS A 388 69.24 48.61 35.59
CA LYS A 388 67.89 48.47 36.08
C LYS A 388 67.85 47.30 37.03
N VAL A 389 67.27 47.50 38.20
CA VAL A 389 66.91 46.40 39.11
C VAL A 389 65.40 46.32 39.15
N THR A 390 64.86 45.13 38.94
CA THR A 390 63.43 44.90 39.00
C THR A 390 63.14 43.77 39.97
N ILE A 391 62.14 43.98 40.83
CA ILE A 391 61.78 43.07 41.91
C ILE A 391 60.33 42.64 41.73
N TRP A 392 60.12 41.34 41.69
CA TRP A 392 58.79 40.72 41.74
C TRP A 392 58.71 39.82 42.97
N GLY A 393 57.56 39.82 43.64
CA GLY A 393 57.27 38.89 44.73
C GLY A 393 56.17 37.92 44.32
N TYR A 394 56.34 36.65 44.66
CA TYR A 394 55.29 35.65 44.54
C TYR A 394 54.61 35.44 45.89
N ILE A 395 53.31 35.71 45.95
CA ILE A 395 52.46 35.45 47.10
C ILE A 395 51.73 34.12 46.87
N HIS A 396 51.75 33.23 47.85
CA HIS A 396 50.83 32.11 47.88
C HIS A 396 49.61 32.53 48.70
N LYS A 397 48.51 32.82 48.01
CA LYS A 397 47.21 33.07 48.65
C LYS A 397 46.46 31.78 48.85
#